data_AF-A0A0D7AP02-F1
#
_entry.id   AF-A0A0D7AP02-F1
#
_cell.length_a   1.000
_cell.length_b   1.000
_cell.length_c   1.000
_cell.angle_alpha   90.00
_cell.angle_beta   90.00
_cell.angle_gamma   90.00
#
_symmetry.space_group_name_H-M   'P 1'
#
loop_
_entity.id
_entity.type
_entity.pdbx_description
1 polymer ?
#
loop_
_entity_poly.entity_id
_entity_poly.type
_entity_poly.pdbx_seq_one_letter_code
_entity_poly.pdbx_strand_id
1 'polypeptide(L)'
;MLSAHRFDSTHPSSKAVLNLFSGSLLNRVSWLCSSHIFLNAAVDSPVTRWVLFNARWPLVTPNATSSGLALAYLSTPQVSPLLVPLIFLGIHESNSMNSVLPSSDFTDPEQVIANIAGQPFFVMDVAALNMQEEELARVLGATDTTQNGPGALTWADPLQVEMHLGVTSRG
;
A
#
# COMPACT_ATOMS: atom_id res chain seq x y z
N MET A 1 -22.82 29.18 -18.64
CA MET A 1 -22.04 27.93 -18.76
C MET A 1 -20.74 28.12 -18.00
N LEU A 2 -20.65 27.58 -16.78
CA LEU A 2 -19.39 27.15 -16.15
C LEU A 2 -19.83 26.26 -14.97
N SER A 3 -19.68 24.95 -15.13
CA SER A 3 -20.09 23.95 -14.16
C SER A 3 -19.01 23.84 -13.10
N ALA A 4 -19.32 24.24 -11.86
CA ALA A 4 -18.48 23.95 -10.71
C ALA A 4 -18.70 22.48 -10.31
N HIS A 5 -17.70 21.63 -10.53
CA HIS A 5 -17.66 20.29 -9.96
C HIS A 5 -17.48 20.43 -8.44
N ARG A 6 -18.61 20.44 -7.74
CA ARG A 6 -18.71 20.39 -6.29
C ARG A 6 -18.37 18.96 -5.87
N PHE A 7 -17.20 18.76 -5.27
CA PHE A 7 -16.88 17.52 -4.57
C PHE A 7 -17.83 17.43 -3.36
N ASP A 8 -18.79 16.51 -3.43
CA ASP A 8 -19.72 16.27 -2.33
C ASP A 8 -19.00 15.52 -1.21
N SER A 9 -18.74 16.21 -0.10
CA SER A 9 -18.04 15.69 1.08
C SER A 9 -19.00 14.93 2.00
N THR A 10 -19.79 13.98 1.48
CA THR A 10 -20.60 13.10 2.32
C THR A 10 -19.69 12.01 2.91
N HIS A 11 -19.15 12.29 4.10
CA HIS A 11 -18.44 11.29 4.91
C HIS A 11 -19.47 10.33 5.53
N PRO A 12 -19.54 9.04 5.12
CA PRO A 12 -20.38 8.09 5.84
C PRO A 12 -19.81 7.83 7.24
N SER A 13 -20.63 8.16 8.24
CA SER A 13 -20.45 7.85 9.65
C SER A 13 -20.33 6.33 9.86
N SER A 14 -19.19 5.91 10.44
CA SER A 14 -19.00 4.71 11.28
C SER A 14 -19.90 3.48 11.03
N LYS A 15 -19.43 2.45 10.30
CA LYS A 15 -19.70 1.01 10.64
C LYS A 15 -19.06 -0.10 9.80
N ALA A 16 -17.99 0.13 9.03
CA ALA A 16 -17.22 -0.98 8.46
C ALA A 16 -15.72 -0.78 8.72
N VAL A 17 -15.16 -1.59 9.63
CA VAL A 17 -13.70 -1.81 9.65
C VAL A 17 -13.43 -2.75 8.48
N LEU A 18 -13.20 -2.19 7.30
CA LEU A 18 -12.91 -2.98 6.11
C LEU A 18 -11.51 -3.60 6.26
N ASN A 19 -11.42 -4.93 6.18
CA ASN A 19 -10.15 -5.62 6.08
C ASN A 19 -9.85 -5.90 4.60
N LEU A 20 -9.31 -4.89 3.92
CA LEU A 20 -9.01 -4.91 2.47
C LEU A 20 -8.03 -6.03 2.08
N PHE A 21 -7.23 -6.51 3.04
CA PHE A 21 -6.26 -7.59 2.85
C PHE A 21 -6.77 -8.94 3.39
N SER A 22 -8.06 -9.07 3.70
CA SER A 22 -8.68 -10.36 3.98
C SER A 22 -8.48 -11.31 2.80
N GLY A 23 -7.88 -12.48 3.03
CA GLY A 23 -7.60 -13.46 1.98
C GLY A 23 -6.37 -13.17 1.12
N SER A 24 -5.56 -12.17 1.47
CA SER A 24 -4.27 -11.91 0.80
C SER A 24 -3.28 -13.07 0.97
N LEU A 25 -2.42 -13.28 -0.02
CA LEU A 25 -1.29 -14.22 0.02
C LEU A 25 -0.12 -13.74 0.90
N LEU A 26 -0.23 -12.57 1.53
CA LEU A 26 0.80 -12.04 2.41
C LEU A 26 0.92 -12.90 3.68
N ASN A 27 2.11 -13.45 3.90
CA ASN A 27 2.47 -13.97 5.20
C ASN A 27 2.65 -12.76 6.14
N ARG A 28 1.86 -12.69 7.21
CA ARG A 28 1.89 -11.55 8.14
C ARG A 28 3.20 -11.49 8.93
N VAL A 29 3.88 -12.63 9.10
CA VAL A 29 5.14 -12.79 9.84
C VAL A 29 5.18 -11.88 11.09
N SER A 30 4.18 -12.03 11.97
CA SER A 30 3.85 -11.05 13.02
C SER A 30 5.00 -10.72 13.98
N TRP A 31 5.96 -11.61 14.15
CA TRP A 31 7.15 -11.38 14.97
C TRP A 31 8.13 -10.36 14.35
N LEU A 32 8.08 -10.14 13.03
CA LEU A 32 8.84 -9.06 12.36
C LEU A 32 8.30 -7.67 12.65
N CYS A 33 7.01 -7.56 13.02
CA CYS A 33 6.40 -6.26 13.37
C CYS A 33 7.08 -5.58 14.57
N SER A 34 7.80 -6.32 15.42
CA SER A 34 8.56 -5.80 16.56
C SER A 34 10.06 -5.62 16.29
N SER A 35 10.57 -6.06 15.13
CA SER A 35 12.00 -5.95 14.81
C SER A 35 12.31 -4.62 14.13
N HIS A 36 12.77 -3.64 14.89
CA HIS A 36 13.17 -2.34 14.33
C HIS A 36 14.31 -2.44 13.30
N ILE A 37 15.22 -3.41 13.48
CA ILE A 37 16.32 -3.67 12.53
C ILE A 37 15.73 -4.06 11.18
N PHE A 38 14.79 -5.01 11.17
CA PHE A 38 14.08 -5.42 9.97
C PHE A 38 13.26 -4.27 9.36
N LEU A 39 12.43 -3.60 10.17
CA LEU A 39 11.52 -2.57 9.66
C LEU A 39 12.28 -1.43 9.00
N ASN A 40 13.35 -0.93 9.62
CA ASN A 40 14.17 0.13 9.05
C ASN A 40 14.81 -0.30 7.73
N ALA A 41 15.39 -1.50 7.69
CA ALA A 41 15.98 -2.04 6.47
C ALA A 41 14.94 -2.24 5.35
N ALA A 42 13.75 -2.71 5.72
CA ALA A 42 12.67 -3.01 4.77
C ALA A 42 12.06 -1.73 4.19
N VAL A 43 11.95 -0.66 4.98
CA VAL A 43 11.45 0.62 4.52
C VAL A 43 12.34 1.20 3.40
N ASP A 44 13.66 1.06 3.51
CA ASP A 44 14.60 1.59 2.52
C ASP A 44 14.83 0.67 1.31
N SER A 45 14.31 -0.55 1.35
CA SER A 45 14.58 -1.56 0.32
C SER A 45 13.86 -1.25 -1.01
N PRO A 46 14.52 -1.37 -2.17
CA PRO A 46 13.92 -1.10 -3.48
C PRO A 46 12.88 -2.15 -3.89
N VAL A 47 12.90 -3.34 -3.28
CA VAL A 47 11.90 -4.37 -3.55
C VAL A 47 10.61 -4.15 -2.77
N THR A 48 10.60 -3.28 -1.76
CA THR A 48 9.40 -3.02 -0.94
C THR A 48 8.27 -2.41 -1.76
N ARG A 49 7.04 -2.82 -1.42
CA ARG A 49 5.81 -2.32 -2.02
C ARG A 49 4.95 -1.59 -1.02
N TRP A 50 4.37 -0.50 -1.48
CA TRP A 50 3.61 0.44 -0.68
C TRP A 50 2.19 0.55 -1.21
N VAL A 51 1.22 0.43 -0.31
CA VAL A 51 -0.19 0.73 -0.57
C VAL A 51 -0.56 1.99 0.20
N LEU A 52 -1.01 3.00 -0.53
CA LEU A 52 -1.35 4.29 0.04
C LEU A 52 -2.85 4.38 0.29
N PHE A 53 -3.20 5.02 1.38
CA PHE A 53 -4.56 5.41 1.71
C PHE A 53 -4.60 6.91 1.94
N ASN A 54 -5.69 7.55 1.55
CA ASN A 54 -6.00 8.93 1.93
C ASN A 54 -7.30 8.91 2.72
N ALA A 55 -7.23 9.09 4.05
CA ALA A 55 -8.41 9.04 4.92
C ALA A 55 -9.20 7.73 4.77
N ARG A 56 -8.47 6.61 4.74
CA ARG A 56 -8.96 5.24 4.48
C ARG A 56 -9.38 4.93 3.05
N TRP A 57 -9.20 5.83 2.09
CA TRP A 57 -9.49 5.55 0.67
C TRP A 57 -8.22 5.06 -0.02
N PRO A 58 -8.15 3.81 -0.48
CA PRO A 58 -6.94 3.28 -1.12
C PRO A 58 -6.65 3.96 -2.45
N LEU A 59 -5.36 4.08 -2.77
CA LEU A 59 -4.89 4.42 -4.10
C LEU A 59 -5.04 3.20 -5.01
N VAL A 60 -5.67 3.40 -6.17
CA VAL A 60 -5.97 2.35 -7.12
C VAL A 60 -5.56 2.75 -8.53
N THR A 61 -5.33 1.73 -9.36
CA THR A 61 -5.13 1.86 -10.80
C THR A 61 -6.43 1.45 -11.51
N PRO A 62 -7.14 2.38 -12.16
CA PRO A 62 -8.27 2.07 -13.03
C PRO A 62 -7.86 1.18 -14.21
N ASN A 63 -8.75 0.30 -14.64
CA ASN A 63 -8.60 -0.59 -15.79
C ASN A 63 -7.37 -1.53 -15.74
N ALA A 64 -6.79 -1.74 -14.56
CA ALA A 64 -5.60 -2.57 -14.39
C ALA A 64 -5.87 -4.08 -14.53
N THR A 65 -7.11 -4.52 -14.33
CA THR A 65 -7.52 -5.92 -14.42
C THR A 65 -8.82 -6.05 -15.22
N SER A 66 -9.19 -7.27 -15.57
CA SER A 66 -10.49 -7.59 -16.17
C SER A 66 -11.68 -7.14 -15.30
N SER A 67 -11.45 -6.92 -14.00
CA SER A 67 -12.42 -6.37 -13.04
C SER A 67 -12.41 -4.84 -12.98
N GLY A 68 -11.61 -4.13 -13.77
CA GLY A 68 -11.71 -2.68 -13.92
C GLY A 68 -11.04 -1.82 -12.82
N LEU A 69 -10.70 -2.36 -11.65
CA LEU A 69 -9.96 -1.66 -10.59
C LEU A 69 -8.98 -2.60 -9.87
N ALA A 70 -7.79 -2.10 -9.53
CA ALA A 70 -6.82 -2.82 -8.70
C ALA A 70 -6.09 -1.87 -7.74
N LEU A 71 -5.61 -2.40 -6.62
CA LEU A 71 -4.74 -1.64 -5.73
C LEU A 71 -3.44 -1.23 -6.42
N ALA A 72 -3.04 0.02 -6.20
CA ALA A 72 -1.75 0.52 -6.66
C ALA A 72 -0.66 0.10 -5.69
N TYR A 73 0.43 -0.45 -6.23
CA TYR A 73 1.62 -0.82 -5.46
C TYR A 73 2.79 0.06 -5.91
N LEU A 74 3.22 0.95 -5.03
CA LEU A 74 4.34 1.87 -5.28
C LEU A 74 5.65 1.29 -4.75
N SER A 75 6.77 1.68 -5.34
CA SER A 75 8.11 1.38 -4.86
C SER A 75 8.61 2.40 -3.84
N THR A 76 9.64 2.05 -3.05
CA THR A 76 10.22 2.96 -2.04
C THR A 76 10.65 4.32 -2.60
N PRO A 77 11.34 4.43 -3.75
CA PRO A 77 11.68 5.74 -4.31
C PRO A 77 10.46 6.63 -4.59
N GLN A 78 9.31 6.05 -4.93
CA GLN A 78 8.08 6.77 -5.24
C GLN A 78 7.39 7.36 -4.00
N VAL A 79 7.66 6.81 -2.82
CA VAL A 79 7.01 7.22 -1.56
C VAL A 79 8.01 7.75 -0.53
N SER A 80 9.30 7.74 -0.84
CA SER A 80 10.38 8.19 0.03
C SER A 80 10.14 9.55 0.70
N PRO A 81 9.55 10.56 0.01
CA PRO A 81 9.23 11.84 0.65
C PRO A 81 8.16 11.78 1.75
N LEU A 82 7.43 10.66 1.88
CA LEU A 82 6.22 10.52 2.69
C LEU A 82 6.37 9.58 3.90
N LEU A 83 7.56 9.04 4.17
CA LEU A 83 7.82 7.82 4.97
C LEU A 83 7.43 7.82 6.48
N VAL A 84 6.37 8.48 6.93
CA VAL A 84 5.90 8.43 8.33
C VAL A 84 4.43 8.85 8.46
N PRO A 85 3.47 8.08 9.04
CA PRO A 85 3.60 6.77 9.69
C PRO A 85 3.30 5.60 8.74
N LEU A 86 3.99 4.47 8.98
CA LEU A 86 3.93 3.26 8.15
C LEU A 86 3.48 2.04 8.98
N ILE A 87 2.71 1.16 8.34
CA ILE A 87 2.19 -0.09 8.91
C ILE A 87 2.74 -1.24 8.08
N PHE A 88 3.47 -2.17 8.70
CA PHE A 88 3.92 -3.38 8.02
C PHE A 88 2.75 -4.38 7.87
N LEU A 89 2.50 -4.84 6.65
CA LEU A 89 1.44 -5.81 6.36
C LEU A 89 1.92 -7.25 6.37
N GLY A 90 3.17 -7.48 5.97
CA GLY A 90 3.72 -8.81 5.79
C GLY A 90 4.66 -8.90 4.59
N ILE A 91 5.02 -10.13 4.24
CA ILE A 91 5.89 -10.48 3.13
C ILE A 91 5.10 -11.31 2.12
N HIS A 92 5.22 -10.97 0.84
CA HIS A 92 4.84 -11.87 -0.25
C HIS A 92 6.03 -12.78 -0.57
N GLU A 93 5.91 -14.04 -0.20
CA GLU A 93 6.97 -15.03 -0.36
C GLU A 93 6.97 -15.56 -1.80
N SER A 94 8.11 -15.44 -2.50
CA SER A 94 8.25 -16.01 -3.84
C SER A 94 8.67 -17.48 -3.73
N ASN A 95 7.72 -18.37 -3.41
CA ASN A 95 7.80 -19.85 -3.49
C ASN A 95 9.17 -20.51 -3.18
N SER A 96 9.92 -19.97 -2.21
CA SER A 96 11.15 -20.59 -1.72
C SER A 96 10.77 -21.43 -0.50
N MET A 97 11.16 -22.70 -0.49
CA MET A 97 10.82 -23.65 0.59
C MET A 97 11.44 -23.30 1.97
N ASN A 98 12.08 -22.14 2.12
CA ASN A 98 12.80 -21.69 3.30
C ASN A 98 12.31 -20.33 3.84
N SER A 99 11.03 -19.98 3.62
CA SER A 99 10.52 -18.62 3.79
C SER A 99 10.31 -18.10 5.22
N VAL A 100 10.87 -18.76 6.24
CA VAL A 100 10.84 -18.24 7.62
C VAL A 100 12.27 -18.10 8.12
N LEU A 101 12.83 -16.91 7.93
CA LEU A 101 14.12 -16.57 8.51
C LEU A 101 14.01 -16.60 10.04
N PRO A 102 14.90 -17.30 10.76
CA PRO A 102 14.96 -17.22 12.21
C PRO A 102 15.38 -15.82 12.67
N SER A 103 14.87 -15.36 13.82
CA SER A 103 15.18 -14.03 14.38
C SER A 103 16.68 -13.77 14.62
N SER A 104 17.50 -14.83 14.68
CA SER A 104 18.97 -14.77 14.76
C SER A 104 19.62 -14.13 13.53
N ASP A 105 18.96 -14.15 12.37
CA ASP A 105 19.52 -13.66 11.11
C ASP A 105 19.36 -12.14 10.94
N PHE A 106 18.86 -11.46 11.99
CA PHE A 106 18.46 -10.05 11.97
C PHE A 106 19.38 -9.12 12.75
N THR A 107 20.67 -9.44 12.82
CA THR A 107 21.67 -8.59 13.47
C THR A 107 22.23 -7.47 12.57
N ASP A 108 22.14 -7.64 11.25
CA ASP A 108 22.66 -6.69 10.25
C ASP A 108 21.56 -6.31 9.23
N PRO A 109 21.13 -5.04 9.16
CA PRO A 109 20.12 -4.55 8.22
C PRO A 109 20.34 -4.97 6.76
N GLU A 110 21.58 -4.94 6.28
CA GLU A 110 21.87 -5.26 4.86
C GLU A 110 21.68 -6.76 4.59
N GLN A 111 22.12 -7.60 5.51
CA GLN A 111 21.94 -9.06 5.42
C GLN A 111 20.49 -9.46 5.58
N VAL A 112 19.72 -8.75 6.42
CA VAL A 112 18.29 -8.97 6.56
C VAL A 112 17.58 -8.90 5.22
N ILE A 113 17.82 -7.83 4.45
CA ILE A 113 17.20 -7.64 3.14
C ILE A 113 17.68 -8.65 2.11
N ALA A 114 18.96 -8.99 2.12
CA ALA A 114 19.51 -10.01 1.23
C ALA A 114 18.93 -11.41 1.52
N ASN A 115 18.61 -11.70 2.78
CA ASN A 115 18.14 -13.00 3.21
C ASN A 115 16.61 -13.14 3.12
N ILE A 116 15.85 -12.04 3.09
CA ILE A 116 14.39 -12.11 2.99
C ILE A 116 14.01 -12.69 1.62
N ALA A 117 13.51 -13.92 1.65
CA ALA A 117 12.94 -14.58 0.49
C ALA A 117 11.51 -14.06 0.22
N GLY A 118 11.40 -12.80 -0.21
CA GLY A 118 10.12 -12.21 -0.58
C GLY A 118 10.12 -10.69 -0.69
N GLN A 119 8.93 -10.16 -0.88
CA GLN A 119 8.68 -8.74 -1.06
C GLN A 119 7.93 -8.19 0.15
N PRO A 120 8.51 -7.27 0.94
CA PRO A 120 7.82 -6.60 2.03
C PRO A 120 6.70 -5.70 1.53
N PHE A 121 5.56 -5.68 2.23
CA PHE A 121 4.44 -4.78 1.97
C PHE A 121 4.17 -3.88 3.16
N PHE A 122 4.03 -2.58 2.88
CA PHE A 122 3.66 -1.57 3.85
C PHE A 122 2.42 -0.79 3.41
N VAL A 123 1.70 -0.27 4.41
CA VAL A 123 0.58 0.65 4.26
C VAL A 123 0.93 1.99 4.88
N MET A 124 0.49 3.06 4.24
CA MET A 124 0.62 4.42 4.72
C MET A 124 -0.69 5.18 4.52
N ASP A 125 -1.15 5.89 5.55
CA ASP A 125 -2.25 6.84 5.41
C ASP A 125 -1.68 8.25 5.23
N VAL A 126 -1.74 8.76 4.00
CA VAL A 126 -1.22 10.08 3.66
C VAL A 126 -2.05 11.21 4.27
N ALA A 127 -3.29 10.95 4.69
CA ALA A 127 -4.07 11.95 5.42
C ALA A 127 -3.48 12.24 6.81
N ALA A 128 -2.71 11.31 7.39
CA ALA A 128 -2.04 11.53 8.67
C ALA A 128 -0.85 12.50 8.57
N LEU A 129 -0.38 12.82 7.35
CA LEU A 129 0.78 13.67 7.10
C LEU A 129 0.50 15.17 7.28
N ASN A 130 -0.77 15.58 7.34
CA ASN A 130 -1.18 16.98 7.26
C ASN A 130 -0.55 17.73 6.06
N MET A 131 -0.29 17.01 4.97
CA MET A 131 0.31 17.54 3.74
C MET A 131 -0.77 18.23 2.90
N GLN A 132 -0.39 19.29 2.19
CA GLN A 132 -1.29 19.94 1.22
C GLN A 132 -1.53 19.02 0.03
N GLU A 133 -2.74 19.06 -0.53
CA GLU A 133 -3.15 18.20 -1.63
C GLU A 133 -2.26 18.40 -2.87
N GLU A 134 -1.84 19.64 -3.13
CA GLU A 134 -0.93 19.96 -4.23
C GLU A 134 0.45 19.33 -4.05
N GLU A 135 0.96 19.32 -2.82
CA GLU A 135 2.27 18.71 -2.53
C GLU A 135 2.20 17.19 -2.64
N LEU A 136 1.12 16.59 -2.12
CA LEU A 136 0.85 15.17 -2.28
C LEU A 136 0.72 14.79 -3.78
N ALA A 137 -0.01 15.59 -4.55
CA ALA A 137 -0.17 15.41 -5.98
C ALA A 137 1.15 15.59 -6.74
N ARG A 138 2.05 16.48 -6.29
CA ARG A 138 3.39 16.61 -6.86
C ARG A 138 4.25 15.40 -6.56
N VAL A 139 4.23 14.89 -5.33
CA VAL A 139 4.97 13.67 -4.96
C VAL A 139 4.47 12.50 -5.78
N LEU A 140 3.15 12.26 -5.83
CA LEU A 140 2.57 11.16 -6.59
C LEU A 140 2.67 11.36 -8.11
N GLY A 141 2.56 12.59 -8.61
CA GLY A 141 2.64 12.92 -10.03
C GLY A 141 4.07 12.97 -10.59
N ALA A 142 5.08 13.10 -9.74
CA ALA A 142 6.49 12.91 -10.08
C ALA A 142 6.86 11.42 -10.19
N THR A 143 6.01 10.53 -9.67
CA THR A 143 6.15 9.10 -9.91
C THR A 143 5.64 8.79 -11.31
N ASP A 144 6.53 8.29 -12.17
CA ASP A 144 6.36 8.09 -13.61
C ASP A 144 5.34 6.98 -13.95
N THR A 145 4.11 7.09 -13.45
CA THR A 145 2.98 6.21 -13.76
C THR A 145 1.90 7.04 -14.44
N THR A 146 2.08 7.22 -15.75
CA THR A 146 1.05 7.68 -16.71
C THR A 146 0.29 8.92 -16.27
N GLN A 147 0.97 10.08 -16.33
CA GLN A 147 0.28 11.36 -16.41
C GLN A 147 -0.73 11.32 -17.57
N ASN A 148 -2.02 11.40 -17.23
CA ASN A 148 -3.15 11.67 -18.13
C ASN A 148 -3.55 10.60 -19.16
N GLY A 149 -3.31 9.30 -18.88
CA GLY A 149 -3.88 8.18 -19.64
C GLY A 149 -5.08 7.51 -18.93
N PRO A 150 -5.85 6.64 -19.60
CA PRO A 150 -6.97 5.85 -19.03
C PRO A 150 -6.57 4.80 -17.95
N GLY A 151 -5.48 5.04 -17.23
CA GLY A 151 -4.97 4.26 -16.10
C GLY A 151 -4.27 5.13 -15.04
N ALA A 152 -4.56 6.44 -15.00
CA ALA A 152 -4.04 7.34 -13.98
C ALA A 152 -4.49 6.92 -12.57
N LEU A 153 -3.58 6.95 -11.61
CA LEU A 153 -3.84 6.61 -10.22
C LEU A 153 -4.95 7.50 -9.65
N THR A 154 -5.88 6.89 -8.91
CA THR A 154 -6.98 7.62 -8.27
C THR A 154 -7.29 7.04 -6.90
N TRP A 155 -7.90 7.83 -6.03
CA TRP A 155 -8.43 7.36 -4.76
C TRP A 155 -9.82 6.75 -4.98
N ALA A 156 -10.09 5.58 -4.42
CA ALA A 156 -11.39 4.92 -4.55
C ALA A 156 -12.04 4.62 -3.20
N ASP A 157 -13.37 4.51 -3.21
CA ASP A 157 -14.12 4.01 -2.06
C ASP A 157 -13.67 2.56 -1.76
N PRO A 158 -13.30 2.25 -0.51
CA PRO A 158 -12.85 0.91 -0.14
C PRO A 158 -13.83 -0.23 -0.50
N LEU A 159 -15.14 0.03 -0.43
CA LEU A 159 -16.19 -0.94 -0.80
C LEU A 159 -16.19 -1.21 -2.31
N GLN A 160 -15.88 -0.19 -3.13
CA GLN A 160 -15.72 -0.39 -4.57
C GLN A 160 -14.51 -1.28 -4.86
N VAL A 161 -13.43 -1.16 -4.09
CA VAL A 161 -12.24 -1.99 -4.29
C VAL A 161 -12.50 -3.46 -3.92
N GLU A 162 -13.17 -3.73 -2.80
CA GLU A 162 -13.49 -5.09 -2.36
C GLU A 162 -14.32 -5.86 -3.41
N MET A 163 -15.34 -5.21 -3.99
CA MET A 163 -16.17 -5.80 -5.05
C MET A 163 -15.35 -6.27 -6.27
N HIS A 164 -14.27 -5.56 -6.60
CA HIS A 164 -13.43 -5.87 -7.76
C HIS A 164 -12.27 -6.83 -7.43
N LEU A 165 -11.83 -6.88 -6.17
CA LEU A 165 -10.81 -7.83 -5.68
C LEU A 165 -11.37 -9.25 -5.46
N GLY A 166 -12.68 -9.47 -5.64
CA GLY A 166 -13.30 -10.81 -5.54
C GLY A 166 -13.38 -11.36 -4.12
N VAL A 167 -13.11 -10.54 -3.10
CA VAL A 167 -13.26 -10.90 -1.69
C VAL A 167 -14.75 -10.79 -1.34
N THR A 168 -15.54 -11.74 -1.84
CA THR A 168 -16.90 -11.91 -1.35
C THR A 168 -16.82 -12.58 0.02
N SER A 169 -17.13 -11.83 1.07
CA SER A 169 -17.48 -12.37 2.39
C SER A 169 -18.57 -13.44 2.23
N ARG A 170 -18.17 -14.72 2.12
CA ARG A 170 -19.08 -15.83 2.41
C ARG A 170 -19.29 -15.85 3.92
N GLY A 171 -20.51 -15.50 4.32
CA GLY A 171 -21.01 -15.68 5.68
C GLY A 171 -21.14 -17.14 6.07
#